data_AF-A0A2D3WI07-F1
#
_entry.id   AF-A0A2D3WI07-F1
#
_cell.length_a   1.000
_cell.length_b   1.000
_cell.length_c   1.000
_cell.angle_alpha   90.00
_cell.angle_beta   90.00
_cell.angle_gamma   90.00
#
_symmetry.space_group_name_H-M   'P 1'
#
loop_
_entity.id
_entity.type
_entity.pdbx_description
1 polymer ?
#
loop_
_entity_poly.entity_id
_entity_poly.type
_entity_poly.pdbx_seq_one_letter_code
_entity_poly.pdbx_strand_id
1 'polypeptide(L)' 'MTEVIALALALSMDAFAVSIGLGTKQAAGHGALAFKAGLFFGIFQALMPLIGYIGGKGLLGFIDHYTRY' A
#
# COMPACT_ATOMS: atom_id res chain seq x y z
N MET A 1 15.16 2.88 11.92
CA MET A 1 15.08 1.44 11.54
C MET A 1 13.78 0.81 12.00
N THR A 2 13.41 0.99 13.28
CA THR A 2 12.14 0.54 13.85
C THR A 2 10.92 1.08 13.11
N GLU A 3 10.96 2.33 12.63
CA GLU A 3 9.83 2.95 11.90
C GLU A 3 9.53 2.25 10.57
N VAL A 4 10.57 1.85 9.83
CA VAL A 4 10.41 1.14 8.55
C VAL A 4 9.83 -0.26 8.79
N ILE A 5 10.24 -0.91 9.87
CA ILE A 5 9.69 -2.20 10.28
C ILE A 5 8.22 -2.04 10.70
N ALA A 6 7.89 -1.02 11.50
CA ALA A 6 6.53 -0.73 11.91
C ALA A 6 5.62 -0.41 10.71
N LEU A 7 6.11 0.38 9.74
CA LEU A 7 5.43 0.66 8.48
C LEU A 7 5.20 -0.62 7.66
N ALA A 8 6.23 -1.45 7.51
CA ALA A 8 6.11 -2.71 6.78
C ALA A 8 5.09 -3.65 7.44
N LEU A 9 5.03 -3.69 8.77
CA LEU A 9 4.10 -4.51 9.52
C LEU A 9 2.66 -3.99 9.40
N ALA A 10 2.45 -2.68 9.57
CA ALA A 10 1.15 -2.05 9.38
C ALA A 10 0.62 -2.25 7.94
N LEU A 11 1.49 -2.07 6.94
CA LEU A 11 1.11 -2.19 5.53
C LEU A 11 0.90 -3.66 5.09
N SER A 12 1.52 -4.63 5.77
CA SER A 12 1.27 -6.07 5.53
C SER A 12 -0.06 -6.54 6.10
N MET A 13 -0.62 -5.81 7.08
CA MET A 13 -1.83 -6.20 7.81
C MET A 13 -3.07 -6.23 6.91
N ASP A 14 -3.15 -5.35 5.91
CA ASP A 14 -4.25 -5.33 4.94
C ASP A 14 -4.27 -6.59 4.06
N ALA A 15 -3.11 -7.00 3.52
CA ALA A 15 -2.99 -8.22 2.71
C ALA A 15 -3.25 -9.49 3.55
N PHE A 16 -2.84 -9.49 4.82
CA PHE A 16 -3.09 -10.58 5.76
C PHE A 16 -4.59 -10.77 6.03
N ALA A 17 -5.33 -9.69 6.30
CA ALA A 17 -6.76 -9.73 6.52
C ALA A 17 -7.52 -10.30 5.31
N VAL A 18 -7.14 -9.87 4.10
CA VAL A 18 -7.74 -10.38 2.86
C VAL A 18 -7.40 -11.85 2.62
N SER A 19 -6.16 -12.30 2.89
CA SER A 19 -5.80 -13.71 2.76
C SER A 19 -6.62 -14.62 3.69
N ILE A 20 -6.87 -14.19 4.93
CA ILE A 20 -7.73 -14.93 5.87
C ILE A 20 -9.17 -14.96 5.36
N GLY A 21 -9.73 -13.81 4.95
CA GLY A 21 -11.10 -13.74 4.44
C GLY A 21 -11.32 -14.55 3.15
N LEU A 22 -10.30 -14.66 2.29
CA LEU A 22 -10.34 -15.50 1.10
C LEU A 22 -10.20 -16.98 1.43
N GLY A 23 -9.36 -17.31 2.42
CA GLY A 23 -9.11 -18.68 2.87
C GLY A 23 -10.32 -19.33 3.56
N THR A 24 -11.17 -18.55 4.23
CA THR A 24 -12.38 -19.06 4.88
C THR A 24 -13.54 -19.28 3.91
N LYS A 25 -13.53 -18.66 2.72
CA LYS A 25 -14.53 -18.89 1.68
C LYS A 25 -14.23 -20.21 0.95
N GLN A 26 -15.10 -21.21 1.05
CA GLN A 26 -15.11 -22.36 0.13
C GLN A 26 -15.66 -21.94 -1.24
N ALA A 27 -14.83 -21.28 -2.05
CA ALA A 27 -15.16 -20.93 -3.43
C ALA A 27 -14.33 -21.80 -4.39
N ALA A 28 -14.97 -22.48 -5.34
CA ALA A 28 -14.26 -23.19 -6.40
C ALA A 28 -13.45 -22.18 -7.23
N GLY A 29 -12.14 -22.05 -6.97
CA GLY A 29 -11.27 -21.10 -7.67
C GLY A 29 -10.34 -20.24 -6.80
N HIS A 30 -9.91 -20.72 -5.61
CA HIS A 30 -9.00 -19.98 -4.71
C HIS A 30 -7.74 -19.44 -5.39
N GLY A 31 -7.13 -20.19 -6.32
CA GLY A 31 -5.90 -19.78 -6.99
C GLY A 31 -6.06 -18.52 -7.85
N ALA A 32 -7.12 -18.44 -8.64
CA ALA A 32 -7.39 -17.27 -9.48
C ALA A 32 -7.76 -16.04 -8.63
N LEU A 33 -8.51 -16.24 -7.55
CA LEU A 33 -8.93 -15.17 -6.65
C LEU A 33 -7.74 -14.64 -5.84
N ALA A 34 -6.87 -15.52 -5.34
CA ALA A 34 -5.65 -15.15 -4.64
C ALA A 34 -4.66 -14.41 -5.55
N PHE A 35 -4.51 -14.86 -6.80
CA PHE A 35 -3.67 -14.17 -7.78
C PHE A 35 -4.20 -12.77 -8.08
N LYS A 36 -5.51 -12.64 -8.28
CA LYS A 36 -6.17 -11.35 -8.52
C LYS A 36 -6.04 -10.43 -7.30
N ALA A 37 -6.27 -10.94 -6.09
CA ALA A 37 -6.07 -10.18 -4.85
C ALA A 37 -4.61 -9.72 -4.70
N GLY A 38 -3.64 -10.61 -4.88
CA GLY A 38 -2.21 -10.28 -4.81
C GLY A 38 -1.78 -9.26 -5.86
N LEU A 39 -2.31 -9.33 -7.09
CA LEU A 39 -2.02 -8.36 -8.15
C LEU A 39 -2.56 -6.97 -7.80
N PHE A 40 -3.80 -6.88 -7.32
CA PHE A 40 -4.38 -5.62 -6.88
C PHE A 40 -3.61 -5.05 -5.69
N PHE A 41 -3.43 -5.82 -4.61
CA PHE A 41 -2.67 -5.36 -3.44
C PHE A 41 -1.25 -4.92 -3.81
N GLY A 42 -0.51 -5.71 -4.61
CA GLY A 42 0.84 -5.36 -5.04
C GLY A 42 0.92 -4.07 -5.85
N ILE A 43 0.00 -3.86 -6.80
CA ILE A 43 -0.04 -2.63 -7.60
C ILE A 43 -0.33 -1.43 -6.71
N PHE A 44 -1.36 -1.50 -5.85
CA PHE A 44 -1.71 -0.40 -4.96
C PHE A 44 -0.63 -0.13 -3.90
N GLN A 45 0.03 -1.18 -3.38
CA GLN A 45 1.16 -1.08 -2.45
C GLN A 45 2.36 -0.35 -3.06
N ALA A 46 2.61 -0.50 -4.36
CA ALA A 46 3.67 0.21 -5.07
C ALA A 46 3.25 1.63 -5.47
N LEU A 47 1.98 1.81 -5.85
CA LEU A 47 1.43 3.09 -6.27
C LEU A 47 1.34 4.09 -5.11
N MET A 48 0.93 3.65 -3.92
CA MET A 48 0.68 4.52 -2.77
C MET A 48 1.96 5.26 -2.28
N PRO A 49 3.11 4.61 -2.07
CA PRO A 49 4.37 5.29 -1.74
C PRO A 49 4.87 6.18 -2.89
N LEU A 50 4.64 5.79 -4.15
CA LEU A 50 5.06 6.55 -5.32
C LEU A 50 4.31 7.88 -5.41
N ILE A 51 2.98 7.83 -5.23
CA ILE A 51 2.13 9.03 -5.15
C ILE A 51 2.52 9.86 -3.92
N GLY A 52 2.74 9.22 -2.76
CA GLY A 52 3.19 9.90 -1.55
C GLY A 52 4.52 10.64 -1.73
N TYR A 53 5.47 10.05 -2.46
CA TYR A 53 6.76 10.67 -2.77
C TYR A 53 6.62 11.88 -3.69
N ILE A 54 5.85 11.74 -4.78
CA ILE A 54 5.63 12.84 -5.74
C ILE A 54 4.83 13.97 -5.07
N GLY A 55 3.76 13.63 -4.35
CA GLY A 55 2.94 14.58 -3.59
C GLY A 55 3.74 15.29 -2.51
N GLY A 56 4.59 14.57 -1.79
CA GLY A 56 5.51 15.14 -0.80
C GLY A 56 6.49 16.14 -1.41
N LYS A 57 7.09 15.82 -2.57
CA LYS A 57 7.93 16.78 -3.31
C LYS A 57 7.15 18.00 -3.77
N GLY A 58 5.94 17.81 -4.31
CA GLY A 58 5.07 18.90 -4.74
C GLY A 58 4.69 19.83 -3.58
N LEU A 59 4.37 19.26 -2.42
CA LEU A 59 4.06 20.01 -1.21
C LEU A 59 5.26 20.79 -0.69
N LEU A 60 6.45 20.18 -0.68
CA LEU A 60 7.70 20.88 -0.33
C LEU A 60 7.94 22.08 -1.27
N GLY A 61 7.76 21.90 -2.59
CA GLY A 61 7.88 23.00 -3.54
C GLY A 61 6.84 24.11 -3.36
N PHE A 62 5.60 23.76 -2.97
CA PHE A 62 4.55 24.74 -2.67
C PHE A 62 4.86 25.52 -1.39
N ILE A 63 5.36 24.86 -0.34
CA ILE A 63 5.75 25.50 0.92
C ILE A 63 6.95 26.43 0.72
N ASP A 64 7.95 26.01 -0.07
CA ASP A 64 9.14 26.81 -0.38
C ASP A 64 8.78 28.11 -1.12
N HIS A 65 7.79 28.06 -2.01
CA HIS A 65 7.25 29.25 -2.68
C HIS A 65 6.57 30.23 -1.72
N TYR A 66 5.90 29.74 -0.67
CA TYR A 66 5.23 30.59 0.33
C TYR A 66 6.19 31.14 1.42
N THR A 67 7.30 30.44 1.70
CA THR A 67 8.31 30.83 2.70
C THR A 67 9.39 31.78 2.15
N ARG A 68 9.42 32.04 0.83
CA ARG A 68 10.34 33.02 0.24
C ARG A 68 9.86 34.47 0.47
N TYR A 69 9.83 34.90 1.73
CA TYR A 69 9.83 36.27 2.26
C TYR A 69 10.45 36.24 3.66
#